data_AF-A0A5M9JFM2-F1
#
_entry.id   AF-A0A5M9JFM2-F1
#
_cell.length_a   1.000
_cell.length_b   1.000
_cell.length_c   1.000
_cell.angle_alpha   90.00
_cell.angle_beta   90.00
_cell.angle_gamma   90.00
#
_symmetry.space_group_name_H-M   'P 1'
#
loop_
_entity.id
_entity.type
_entity.pdbx_description
1 polymer ?
#
loop_
_entity_poly.entity_id
_entity_poly.type
_entity_poly.pdbx_seq_one_letter_code
_entity_poly.pdbx_strand_id
1 'polypeptide(L)'
;MDLIEQYVATASTFGSFPLLISPLGDTIPLSDGYIPLLTNFTFEDKSAKGLRKGKTKAKESSPIHFSALELLRDNKFLLLTGPNGSGKTTFAKYISFSLATKTTTSIGLIEACKKKTKPSCLLLILDSIENLGNDGPSLLISILHLVQDDQNVSIKLLILGDSRCVEDWILPSDIARHDILPLLESERRRFVSRLTTVKTDNVNIGIGEAAGLPAYFSLSLEAGHGGYSAEELIDEWLHVVASENYNDKRIVREALDYFILEAGKGTQAKFSSRLKIKNPASTSRVIQQLLAARCLVEEDISTSITLFNENPISSEPIIRSLLLRFECIKSSEIDDLMRGLIHGSKANNAQLGALLISDFINPSSHLHTHVLKSILEIVEQSKLPISKRLSAARALSLLGDPRDLSPLATIPSGTFKIGSFTHPNSSPPHNITISSFRIGIFPVVNGDYSEFIKETGRQWHSSDGFNPETVNLPATDLSWYDAREYCAWLTTRWKSTGKISPDEEVRLPTEPEWEIAARGSQVPADDEIIYPWGTGWKATSVNYEGFTIEHPVFCGIIP
;
A
#
# COMPACT_ATOMS: atom_id res chain seq x y z
N MET A 1 -19.06 6.81 40.28
CA MET A 1 -18.90 7.31 38.92
C MET A 1 -19.07 6.10 38.03
N ASP A 2 -20.10 6.11 37.19
CA ASP A 2 -20.38 5.01 36.26
C ASP A 2 -19.15 4.81 35.35
N LEU A 3 -18.85 3.57 34.94
CA LEU A 3 -17.68 3.27 34.10
C LEU A 3 -17.71 4.09 32.79
N ILE A 4 -18.91 4.37 32.29
CA ILE A 4 -19.13 5.24 31.13
C ILE A 4 -18.72 6.69 31.42
N GLU A 5 -19.08 7.24 32.58
CA GLU A 5 -18.70 8.59 32.98
C GLU A 5 -17.17 8.73 33.08
N GLN A 6 -16.47 7.68 33.53
CA GLN A 6 -15.01 7.66 33.57
C GLN A 6 -14.39 7.69 32.16
N TYR A 7 -14.94 6.93 31.21
CA TYR A 7 -14.49 6.97 29.83
C TYR A 7 -14.76 8.32 29.17
N VAL A 8 -15.92 8.93 29.40
CA VAL A 8 -16.26 10.28 28.91
C VAL A 8 -15.32 11.33 29.51
N ALA A 9 -15.04 11.26 30.81
CA ALA A 9 -14.09 12.16 31.47
C ALA A 9 -12.69 12.00 30.87
N THR A 10 -12.23 10.76 30.67
CA THR A 10 -10.92 10.47 30.04
C THR A 10 -10.86 11.03 28.62
N ALA A 11 -11.88 10.77 27.79
CA ALA A 11 -11.94 11.27 26.41
C ALA A 11 -11.98 12.81 26.35
N SER A 12 -12.61 13.47 27.32
CA SER A 12 -12.64 14.93 27.42
C SER A 12 -11.24 15.52 27.65
N THR A 13 -10.34 14.81 28.33
CA THR A 13 -8.95 15.27 28.54
C THR A 13 -8.12 15.31 27.26
N PHE A 14 -8.51 14.57 26.21
CA PHE A 14 -7.77 14.60 24.95
C PHE A 14 -7.75 15.97 24.29
N GLY A 15 -8.71 16.85 24.58
CA GLY A 15 -8.71 18.23 24.08
C GLY A 15 -7.45 19.01 24.47
N SER A 16 -6.90 18.77 25.66
CA SER A 16 -5.68 19.47 26.12
C SER A 16 -4.38 18.82 25.64
N PHE A 17 -4.44 17.72 24.89
CA PHE A 17 -3.25 17.05 24.40
C PHE A 17 -2.61 17.91 23.30
N PRO A 18 -1.27 18.00 23.23
CA PRO A 18 -0.61 18.74 22.18
C PRO A 18 -0.93 18.09 20.83
N LEU A 19 -1.39 18.89 19.87
CA LEU A 19 -1.58 18.49 18.48
C LEU A 19 -0.30 18.76 17.68
N LEU A 20 0.26 19.97 17.81
CA LEU A 20 1.47 20.43 17.13
C LEU A 20 2.07 21.64 17.84
N ILE A 21 3.29 21.99 17.43
CA ILE A 21 3.97 23.20 17.88
C ILE A 21 3.97 24.20 16.72
N SER A 22 3.53 25.43 16.98
CA SER A 22 3.50 26.49 15.97
C SER A 22 4.93 26.92 15.60
N PRO A 23 5.12 27.59 14.45
CA PRO A 23 6.41 28.19 14.10
C PRO A 23 6.94 29.23 15.11
N LEU A 24 6.09 29.70 16.02
CA LEU A 24 6.46 30.63 17.10
C LEU A 24 6.83 29.91 18.41
N GLY A 25 6.73 28.57 18.45
CA GLY A 25 7.02 27.75 19.63
C GLY A 25 5.82 27.48 20.55
N ASP A 26 4.64 27.99 20.21
CA ASP A 26 3.41 27.77 20.98
C ASP A 26 2.84 26.36 20.76
N THR A 27 2.45 25.70 21.85
CA THR A 27 1.74 24.43 21.77
C THR A 27 0.28 24.66 21.36
N ILE A 28 -0.12 24.09 20.23
CA ILE A 28 -1.53 24.09 19.81
C ILE A 28 -2.18 22.79 20.30
N PRO A 29 -3.23 22.87 21.15
CA PRO A 29 -3.93 21.70 21.67
C PRO A 29 -4.93 21.10 20.66
N LEU A 30 -5.33 19.84 20.88
CA LEU A 30 -6.30 19.14 20.05
C LEU A 30 -7.72 19.78 20.09
N SER A 31 -8.04 20.55 21.13
CA SER A 31 -9.28 21.32 21.22
C SER A 31 -9.43 22.37 20.13
N ASP A 32 -8.30 22.87 19.62
CA ASP A 32 -8.29 23.98 18.65
C ASP A 32 -8.47 23.48 17.22
N GLY A 33 -8.36 22.17 17.00
CA GLY A 33 -8.71 21.52 15.76
C GLY A 33 -8.05 20.17 15.55
N TYR A 34 -8.16 19.66 14.32
CA TYR A 34 -7.39 18.52 13.83
C TYR A 34 -6.98 18.77 12.38
N ILE A 35 -5.99 18.02 11.91
CA ILE A 35 -5.60 17.99 10.51
C ILE A 35 -6.59 17.07 9.78
N PRO A 36 -7.42 17.59 8.86
CA PRO A 36 -8.32 16.76 8.07
C PRO A 36 -7.54 15.71 7.29
N LEU A 37 -7.93 14.45 7.42
CA LEU A 37 -7.32 13.34 6.71
C LEU A 37 -8.22 12.99 5.52
N LEU A 38 -7.72 13.16 4.30
CA LEU A 38 -8.36 12.66 3.09
C LEU A 38 -8.04 11.19 2.90
N THR A 39 -8.88 10.51 2.11
CA THR A 39 -8.73 9.09 1.80
C THR A 39 -8.74 8.82 0.31
N ASN A 40 -8.30 7.64 -0.08
CA ASN A 40 -8.28 7.20 -1.47
C ASN A 40 -9.68 7.06 -2.11
N PHE A 41 -10.77 7.12 -1.32
CA PHE A 41 -12.14 7.04 -1.85
C PHE A 41 -12.64 8.38 -2.37
N THR A 42 -13.22 8.38 -3.57
CA THR A 42 -13.68 9.58 -4.27
C THR A 42 -15.21 9.64 -4.44
N PHE A 43 -15.75 10.83 -4.73
CA PHE A 43 -17.17 11.01 -5.07
C PHE A 43 -17.54 10.29 -6.38
N GLU A 44 -16.58 10.17 -7.28
CA GLU A 44 -16.67 9.41 -8.52
C GLU A 44 -16.85 7.91 -8.22
N ASP A 45 -16.06 7.34 -7.30
CA ASP A 45 -16.19 5.94 -6.88
C ASP A 45 -17.57 5.65 -6.26
N LYS A 46 -18.03 6.56 -5.40
CA LYS A 46 -19.37 6.46 -4.79
C LYS A 46 -20.48 6.49 -5.85
N SER A 47 -20.29 7.27 -6.90
CA SER A 47 -21.23 7.39 -8.01
C SER A 47 -21.19 6.15 -8.93
N ALA A 48 -20.01 5.55 -9.15
CA ALA A 48 -19.81 4.37 -9.97
C ALA A 48 -20.49 3.11 -9.38
N LYS A 49 -20.56 2.99 -8.05
CA LYS A 49 -21.32 1.92 -7.36
C LYS A 49 -22.84 2.00 -7.57
N GLY A 50 -23.36 3.11 -8.08
CA GLY A 50 -24.74 3.25 -8.56
C GLY A 50 -24.81 3.22 -10.09
N LEU A 51 -25.03 2.04 -10.68
CA LEU A 51 -25.28 1.80 -12.12
C LEU A 51 -25.71 3.04 -12.95
N ARG A 52 -24.92 3.46 -13.95
CA ARG A 52 -25.31 3.51 -15.38
C ARG A 52 -24.32 4.13 -16.37
N LYS A 53 -24.36 3.55 -17.59
CA LYS A 53 -24.23 4.12 -18.95
C LYS A 53 -23.55 5.50 -19.04
N GLY A 54 -22.36 5.47 -19.64
CA GLY A 54 -21.58 6.65 -19.97
C GLY A 54 -22.36 7.71 -20.74
N LYS A 55 -22.18 8.95 -20.30
CA LYS A 55 -22.29 10.14 -21.14
C LYS A 55 -20.92 10.81 -21.24
N THR A 56 -20.72 11.35 -22.42
CA THR A 56 -19.52 11.92 -23.03
C THR A 56 -18.78 12.98 -22.20
N LYS A 57 -17.45 12.87 -22.22
CA LYS A 57 -16.40 13.89 -22.04
C LYS A 57 -16.81 15.11 -21.19
N ALA A 58 -16.73 14.97 -19.87
CA ALA A 58 -16.42 16.09 -19.00
C ALA A 58 -14.90 16.21 -18.88
N LYS A 59 -14.40 17.44 -18.87
CA LYS A 59 -13.01 17.80 -18.57
C LYS A 59 -12.61 17.10 -17.27
N GLU A 60 -11.52 16.33 -17.26
CA GLU A 60 -11.00 15.68 -16.05
C GLU A 60 -10.78 16.74 -14.96
N SER A 61 -11.72 16.82 -14.01
CA SER A 61 -11.54 17.56 -12.77
C SER A 61 -10.73 16.71 -11.82
N SER A 62 -9.87 17.33 -11.02
CA SER A 62 -9.18 16.63 -9.92
C SER A 62 -10.20 15.88 -9.06
N PRO A 63 -9.98 14.60 -8.75
CA PRO A 63 -10.91 13.80 -7.97
C PRO A 63 -11.20 14.47 -6.62
N ILE A 64 -12.47 14.41 -6.20
CA ILE A 64 -12.86 14.94 -4.90
C ILE A 64 -12.81 13.77 -3.90
N HIS A 65 -11.87 13.84 -2.97
CA HIS A 65 -11.65 12.78 -1.98
C HIS A 65 -12.57 12.94 -0.76
N PHE A 66 -13.04 11.82 -0.23
CA PHE A 66 -13.73 11.77 1.06
C PHE A 66 -12.74 11.92 2.21
N SER A 67 -13.15 12.66 3.23
CA SER A 67 -12.42 12.70 4.50
C SER A 67 -12.66 11.43 5.33
N ALA A 68 -11.68 11.09 6.17
CA ALA A 68 -11.79 10.03 7.16
C ALA A 68 -13.02 10.18 8.07
N LEU A 69 -13.41 11.43 8.37
CA LEU A 69 -14.59 11.75 9.16
C LEU A 69 -15.89 11.40 8.42
N GLU A 70 -15.98 11.73 7.13
CA GLU A 70 -17.14 11.38 6.31
C GLU A 70 -17.26 9.88 6.11
N LEU A 71 -16.15 9.18 5.88
CA LEU A 71 -16.17 7.72 5.81
C LEU A 71 -16.59 7.08 7.13
N LEU A 72 -16.14 7.60 8.28
CA LEU A 72 -16.56 7.12 9.59
C LEU A 72 -18.06 7.36 9.83
N ARG A 73 -18.61 8.47 9.30
CA ARG A 73 -20.04 8.75 9.33
C ARG A 73 -20.82 7.76 8.46
N ASP A 74 -20.35 7.51 7.25
CA ASP A 74 -21.08 6.75 6.23
C ASP A 74 -20.96 5.22 6.41
N ASN A 75 -19.92 4.72 7.10
CA ASN A 75 -19.67 3.29 7.28
C ASN A 75 -19.98 2.81 8.71
N LYS A 76 -20.49 1.58 8.83
CA LYS A 76 -20.68 0.92 10.13
C LYS A 76 -19.38 0.30 10.66
N PHE A 77 -18.63 -0.37 9.78
CA PHE A 77 -17.34 -0.97 10.06
C PHE A 77 -16.33 -0.40 9.05
N LEU A 78 -15.33 0.30 9.55
CA LEU A 78 -14.36 1.03 8.74
C LEU A 78 -12.95 0.73 9.21
N LEU A 79 -12.11 0.26 8.30
CA LEU A 79 -10.66 0.21 8.44
C LEU A 79 -10.04 1.39 7.70
N LEU A 80 -9.36 2.27 8.44
CA LEU A 80 -8.50 3.30 7.87
C LEU A 80 -7.04 2.91 8.04
N THR A 81 -6.35 2.78 6.92
CA THR A 81 -4.93 2.43 6.86
C THR A 81 -4.09 3.61 6.42
N GLY A 82 -2.81 3.59 6.77
CA GLY A 82 -1.84 4.56 6.30
C GLY A 82 -0.50 4.34 6.99
N PRO A 83 0.60 4.93 6.51
CA PRO A 83 1.91 4.72 7.11
C PRO A 83 1.97 5.23 8.56
N ASN A 84 3.00 4.83 9.30
CA ASN A 84 3.28 5.46 10.60
C ASN A 84 3.42 6.97 10.45
N GLY A 85 2.86 7.73 11.39
CA GLY A 85 2.83 9.19 11.30
C GLY A 85 1.70 9.77 10.43
N SER A 86 0.80 8.95 9.87
CA SER A 86 -0.36 9.40 9.08
C SER A 86 -1.49 10.08 9.88
N GLY A 87 -1.29 10.37 11.17
CA GLY A 87 -2.27 11.07 12.01
C GLY A 87 -3.41 10.22 12.58
N LYS A 88 -3.41 8.89 12.37
CA LYS A 88 -4.45 7.94 12.85
C LYS A 88 -4.79 8.09 14.35
N THR A 89 -3.80 7.97 15.23
CA THR A 89 -4.01 8.07 16.69
C THR A 89 -4.53 9.46 17.10
N THR A 90 -4.04 10.51 16.45
CA THR A 90 -4.51 11.89 16.70
C THR A 90 -5.97 12.05 16.26
N PHE A 91 -6.34 11.47 15.12
CA PHE A 91 -7.73 11.41 14.65
C PHE A 91 -8.63 10.66 15.64
N ALA A 92 -8.22 9.49 16.13
CA ALA A 92 -8.95 8.73 17.15
C ALA A 92 -9.21 9.55 18.43
N LYS A 93 -8.18 10.24 18.93
CA LYS A 93 -8.29 11.13 20.10
C LYS A 93 -9.23 12.31 19.83
N TYR A 94 -9.16 12.91 18.64
CA TYR A 94 -10.02 14.04 18.26
C TYR A 94 -11.50 13.64 18.20
N ILE A 95 -11.80 12.48 17.60
CA ILE A 95 -13.17 11.95 17.55
C ILE A 95 -13.68 11.66 18.96
N SER A 96 -12.85 11.03 19.80
CA SER A 96 -13.19 10.73 21.19
C SER A 96 -13.49 12.00 22.00
N PHE A 97 -12.64 13.03 21.87
CA PHE A 97 -12.85 14.35 22.47
C PHE A 97 -14.14 15.02 21.99
N SER A 98 -14.35 15.02 20.67
CA SER A 98 -15.52 15.64 20.03
C SER A 98 -16.84 15.01 20.49
N LEU A 99 -16.87 13.68 20.60
CA LEU A 99 -18.04 12.93 21.11
C LEU A 99 -18.29 13.21 22.59
N ALA A 100 -17.22 13.25 23.42
CA ALA A 100 -17.33 13.50 24.85
C ALA A 100 -17.84 14.93 25.16
N THR A 101 -17.45 15.91 24.34
CA THR A 101 -17.80 17.33 24.53
C THR A 101 -18.98 17.81 23.69
N LYS A 102 -19.59 16.92 22.90
CA LYS A 102 -20.76 17.19 22.02
C LYS A 102 -20.54 18.35 21.04
N THR A 103 -19.37 18.41 20.39
CA THR A 103 -19.11 19.42 19.34
C THR A 103 -20.01 19.20 18.13
N THR A 104 -20.19 20.21 17.27
CA THR A 104 -21.04 20.11 16.06
C THR A 104 -20.70 18.90 15.17
N THR A 105 -19.41 18.54 15.10
CA THR A 105 -18.88 17.37 14.38
C THR A 105 -19.44 16.03 14.91
N SER A 106 -19.68 15.94 16.23
CA SER A 106 -20.19 14.74 16.88
C SER A 106 -21.68 14.47 16.60
N ILE A 107 -22.44 15.52 16.30
CA ILE A 107 -23.90 15.43 16.08
C ILE A 107 -24.19 14.57 14.84
N GLY A 108 -23.50 14.83 13.72
CA GLY A 108 -23.68 14.06 12.49
C GLY A 108 -23.23 12.59 12.60
N LEU A 109 -22.18 12.31 13.39
CA LEU A 109 -21.73 10.94 13.67
C LEU A 109 -22.78 10.16 14.48
N ILE A 110 -23.35 10.78 15.51
CA ILE A 110 -24.37 10.17 16.37
C ILE A 110 -25.70 10.00 15.61
N GLU A 111 -26.11 11.00 14.82
CA GLU A 111 -27.34 10.96 14.03
C GLU A 111 -27.32 9.87 12.97
N ALA A 112 -26.21 9.69 12.26
CA ALA A 112 -26.04 8.62 11.27
C ALA A 112 -26.21 7.20 11.88
N CYS A 113 -26.04 7.07 13.19
CA CYS A 113 -26.17 5.79 13.90
C CYS A 113 -27.56 5.52 14.48
N LYS A 114 -28.45 6.51 14.55
CA LYS A 114 -29.76 6.35 15.17
C LYS A 114 -30.64 5.46 14.31
N LYS A 115 -30.92 4.24 14.80
CA LYS A 115 -31.99 3.39 14.27
C LYS A 115 -33.22 3.55 15.15
N LYS A 116 -34.43 3.57 14.56
CA LYS A 116 -35.69 3.63 15.33
C LYS A 116 -35.81 2.51 16.38
N THR A 117 -35.13 1.39 16.16
CA THR A 117 -35.13 0.20 17.03
C THR A 117 -34.01 0.17 18.08
N LYS A 118 -33.03 1.09 18.02
CA LYS A 118 -31.85 1.10 18.91
C LYS A 118 -31.58 2.53 19.42
N PRO A 119 -31.91 2.86 20.68
CA PRO A 119 -31.85 4.23 21.18
C PRO A 119 -30.42 4.74 21.44
N SER A 120 -29.45 3.85 21.59
CA SER A 120 -28.06 4.18 21.94
C SER A 120 -27.08 3.77 20.85
N CYS A 121 -26.01 4.55 20.69
CA CYS A 121 -24.89 4.27 19.78
C CYS A 121 -23.57 4.20 20.54
N LEU A 122 -22.73 3.24 20.19
CA LEU A 122 -21.37 3.09 20.70
C LEU A 122 -20.38 3.10 19.53
N LEU A 123 -19.34 3.92 19.63
CA LEU A 123 -18.19 3.87 18.73
C LEU A 123 -17.04 3.14 19.43
N LEU A 124 -16.63 2.01 18.88
CA LEU A 124 -15.42 1.30 19.28
C LEU A 124 -14.28 1.69 18.33
N ILE A 125 -13.13 2.07 18.89
CA ILE A 125 -11.93 2.41 18.12
C ILE A 125 -10.83 1.41 18.50
N LEU A 126 -10.33 0.69 17.50
CA LEU A 126 -9.16 -0.18 17.61
C LEU A 126 -7.99 0.52 16.91
N ASP A 127 -7.01 0.96 17.68
CA ASP A 127 -5.79 1.59 17.15
C ASP A 127 -4.61 0.60 17.19
N SER A 128 -3.70 0.73 16.23
CA SER A 128 -2.56 -0.15 16.03
C SER A 128 -2.91 -1.63 15.83
N ILE A 129 -3.84 -1.91 14.91
CA ILE A 129 -4.29 -3.27 14.64
C ILE A 129 -3.18 -4.19 14.14
N GLU A 130 -2.10 -3.63 13.55
CA GLU A 130 -0.91 -4.37 13.14
C GLU A 130 -0.29 -5.22 14.26
N ASN A 131 -0.52 -4.85 15.52
CA ASN A 131 -0.03 -5.60 16.68
C ASN A 131 -0.73 -6.95 16.89
N LEU A 132 -1.83 -7.22 16.19
CA LEU A 132 -2.45 -8.55 16.17
C LEU A 132 -1.64 -9.56 15.33
N GLY A 133 -0.71 -9.08 14.49
CA GLY A 133 0.08 -9.96 13.62
C GLY A 133 -0.78 -10.84 12.72
N ASN A 134 -0.36 -12.09 12.54
CA ASN A 134 -1.01 -13.03 11.62
C ASN A 134 -2.44 -13.43 12.04
N ASP A 135 -2.78 -13.28 13.33
CA ASP A 135 -4.11 -13.58 13.85
C ASP A 135 -5.12 -12.42 13.65
N GLY A 136 -4.64 -11.28 13.14
CA GLY A 136 -5.46 -10.08 12.94
C GLY A 136 -6.78 -10.31 12.19
N PRO A 137 -6.77 -10.93 10.99
CA PRO A 137 -8.00 -11.18 10.25
C PRO A 137 -9.02 -12.04 10.99
N SER A 138 -8.60 -13.12 11.64
CA SER A 138 -9.50 -14.04 12.36
C SER A 138 -10.08 -13.41 13.63
N LEU A 139 -9.28 -12.60 14.33
CA LEU A 139 -9.73 -11.82 15.48
C LEU A 139 -10.73 -10.73 15.07
N LEU A 140 -10.50 -10.04 13.95
CA LEU A 140 -11.44 -9.04 13.43
C LEU A 140 -12.78 -9.67 13.03
N ILE A 141 -12.78 -10.86 12.42
CA ILE A 141 -14.00 -11.63 12.14
C ILE A 141 -14.75 -11.92 13.44
N SER A 142 -14.03 -12.37 14.48
CA SER A 142 -14.63 -12.67 15.78
C SER A 142 -15.24 -11.43 16.43
N ILE A 143 -14.58 -10.28 16.34
CA ILE A 143 -15.10 -8.99 16.81
C ILE A 143 -16.36 -8.61 16.03
N LEU A 144 -16.37 -8.76 14.71
CA LEU A 144 -17.55 -8.46 13.88
C LEU A 144 -18.76 -9.29 14.32
N HIS A 145 -18.60 -10.59 14.52
CA HIS A 145 -19.69 -11.44 15.00
C HIS A 145 -20.23 -10.95 16.35
N LEU A 146 -19.36 -10.55 17.27
CA LEU A 146 -19.78 -10.03 18.58
C LEU A 146 -20.56 -8.71 18.49
N VAL A 147 -20.17 -7.81 17.58
CA VAL A 147 -20.79 -6.47 17.49
C VAL A 147 -21.96 -6.38 16.52
N GLN A 148 -22.12 -7.35 15.60
CA GLN A 148 -23.23 -7.37 14.64
C GLN A 148 -24.55 -7.76 15.31
N ASP A 149 -24.51 -8.62 16.33
CA ASP A 149 -25.70 -9.27 16.93
C ASP A 149 -26.32 -8.54 18.13
N ASP A 150 -25.73 -7.45 18.62
CA ASP A 150 -26.30 -6.73 19.78
C ASP A 150 -27.68 -6.17 19.44
N GLN A 151 -28.72 -6.43 20.24
CA GLN A 151 -30.08 -5.98 19.93
C GLN A 151 -30.43 -4.57 20.45
N ASN A 152 -29.66 -4.04 21.40
CA ASN A 152 -30.01 -2.83 22.16
C ASN A 152 -29.20 -1.60 21.73
N VAL A 153 -27.99 -1.80 21.23
CA VAL A 153 -27.01 -0.75 20.90
C VAL A 153 -26.60 -0.83 19.44
N SER A 154 -26.50 0.32 18.78
CA SER A 154 -25.90 0.41 17.45
C SER A 154 -24.39 0.60 17.60
N ILE A 155 -23.62 -0.43 17.28
CA ILE A 155 -22.16 -0.39 17.38
C ILE A 155 -21.57 -0.02 16.02
N LYS A 156 -20.69 0.99 16.03
CA LYS A 156 -19.74 1.29 14.96
C LYS A 156 -18.34 0.86 15.37
N LEU A 157 -17.58 0.36 14.40
CA LEU A 157 -16.18 -0.01 14.59
C LEU A 157 -15.30 0.81 13.66
N LEU A 158 -14.40 1.59 14.26
CA LEU A 158 -13.28 2.21 13.56
C LEU A 158 -12.01 1.41 13.87
N ILE A 159 -11.36 0.89 12.84
CA ILE A 159 -10.12 0.14 12.93
C ILE A 159 -9.03 1.01 12.28
N LEU A 160 -7.89 1.16 12.94
CA LEU A 160 -6.76 1.94 12.46
C LEU A 160 -5.52 1.05 12.39
N GLY A 161 -4.79 1.10 11.28
CA GLY A 161 -3.62 0.25 11.07
C GLY A 161 -2.51 0.87 10.21
N ASP A 162 -1.29 0.34 10.35
CA ASP A 162 -0.20 0.58 9.38
C ASP A 162 -0.50 -0.12 8.06
N SER A 163 -0.61 0.64 6.97
CA SER A 163 -0.94 0.12 5.64
C SER A 163 0.02 -0.97 5.19
N ARG A 164 1.31 -0.91 5.58
CA ARG A 164 2.34 -1.89 5.19
C ARG A 164 2.22 -3.21 5.93
N CYS A 165 1.62 -3.20 7.12
CA CYS A 165 1.52 -4.38 7.98
C CYS A 165 0.23 -5.16 7.72
N VAL A 166 -0.84 -4.46 7.35
CA VAL A 166 -2.15 -5.04 7.08
C VAL A 166 -2.48 -5.11 5.60
N GLU A 167 -1.50 -4.80 4.73
CA GLU A 167 -1.67 -4.77 3.28
C GLU A 167 -2.32 -6.08 2.81
N ASP A 168 -1.66 -7.18 3.16
CA ASP A 168 -1.99 -8.54 2.74
C ASP A 168 -3.17 -9.18 3.51
N TRP A 169 -3.85 -8.42 4.38
CA TRP A 169 -4.97 -8.95 5.16
C TRP A 169 -6.23 -9.07 4.31
N ILE A 170 -6.73 -10.30 4.18
CA ILE A 170 -8.03 -10.60 3.59
C ILE A 170 -9.09 -10.42 4.66
N LEU A 171 -9.96 -9.42 4.49
CA LEU A 171 -10.98 -9.04 5.47
C LEU A 171 -12.39 -9.33 4.95
N PRO A 172 -13.38 -9.49 5.84
CA PRO A 172 -14.78 -9.60 5.45
C PRO A 172 -15.24 -8.38 4.65
N SER A 173 -16.08 -8.60 3.64
CA SER A 173 -16.63 -7.55 2.77
C SER A 173 -17.44 -6.48 3.51
N ASP A 174 -17.90 -6.77 4.74
CA ASP A 174 -18.56 -5.82 5.63
C ASP A 174 -17.64 -4.70 6.14
N ILE A 175 -16.31 -4.91 6.13
CA ILE A 175 -15.33 -3.90 6.55
C ILE A 175 -14.95 -3.07 5.33
N ALA A 176 -15.42 -1.81 5.29
CA ALA A 176 -14.91 -0.86 4.31
C ALA A 176 -13.44 -0.53 4.64
N ARG A 177 -12.52 -0.71 3.69
CA ARG A 177 -11.09 -0.42 3.85
C ARG A 177 -10.70 0.75 2.96
N HIS A 178 -10.05 1.76 3.54
CA HIS A 178 -9.58 2.93 2.82
C HIS A 178 -8.23 3.42 3.34
N ASP A 179 -7.37 3.87 2.44
CA ASP A 179 -6.07 4.42 2.77
C ASP A 179 -6.15 5.94 2.97
N ILE A 180 -5.48 6.43 4.01
CA ILE A 180 -5.27 7.85 4.28
C ILE A 180 -4.23 8.38 3.29
N LEU A 181 -4.60 9.41 2.55
CA LEU A 181 -3.72 10.08 1.60
C LEU A 181 -2.73 11.02 2.31
N PRO A 182 -1.57 11.29 1.69
CA PRO A 182 -0.75 12.42 2.08
C PRO A 182 -1.55 13.72 2.06
N LEU A 183 -1.29 14.61 3.02
CA LEU A 183 -1.91 15.94 3.08
C LEU A 183 -1.57 16.71 1.82
N LEU A 184 -2.56 17.33 1.18
CA LEU A 184 -2.30 18.20 0.03
C LEU A 184 -1.63 19.50 0.48
N GLU A 185 -0.77 20.09 -0.34
CA GLU A 185 -0.11 21.37 -0.02
C GLU A 185 -1.14 22.47 0.31
N SER A 186 -2.24 22.52 -0.43
CA SER A 186 -3.33 23.48 -0.21
C SER A 186 -3.99 23.30 1.18
N GLU A 187 -4.15 22.05 1.64
CA GLU A 187 -4.68 21.74 2.96
C GLU A 187 -3.71 22.15 4.06
N ARG A 188 -2.40 21.86 3.87
CA ARG A 188 -1.33 22.27 4.79
C ARG A 188 -1.30 23.80 4.93
N ARG A 189 -1.31 24.54 3.82
CA ARG A 189 -1.33 26.02 3.83
C ARG A 189 -2.54 26.59 4.54
N ARG A 190 -3.73 26.06 4.24
CA ARG A 190 -4.99 26.47 4.90
C ARG A 190 -4.95 26.17 6.39
N PHE A 191 -4.38 25.03 6.77
CA PHE A 191 -4.26 24.61 8.15
C PHE A 191 -3.33 25.54 8.95
N VAL A 192 -2.14 25.87 8.42
CA VAL A 192 -1.24 26.84 9.06
C VAL A 192 -1.93 28.18 9.21
N SER A 193 -2.49 28.73 8.14
CA SER A 193 -3.17 30.03 8.17
C SER A 193 -4.28 30.10 9.22
N ARG A 194 -5.07 29.04 9.37
CA ARG A 194 -6.19 28.97 10.33
C ARG A 194 -5.72 28.95 11.79
N LEU A 195 -4.68 28.18 12.11
CA LEU A 195 -4.34 27.88 13.51
C LEU A 195 -3.17 28.68 14.06
N THR A 196 -2.24 29.12 13.22
CA THR A 196 -1.06 29.88 13.68
C THR A 196 -1.22 31.38 13.49
N THR A 197 -2.30 31.84 12.84
CA THR A 197 -2.52 33.24 12.42
C THR A 197 -1.45 33.80 11.47
N VAL A 198 -0.45 33.00 11.08
CA VAL A 198 0.60 33.35 10.14
C VAL A 198 0.02 33.33 8.73
N LYS A 199 0.15 34.45 8.00
CA LYS A 199 -0.17 34.47 6.55
C LYS A 199 0.92 33.70 5.80
N THR A 200 0.56 32.55 5.23
CA THR A 200 1.50 31.61 4.62
C THR A 200 1.67 31.77 3.11
N ASP A 201 1.05 32.79 2.51
CA ASP A 201 1.05 32.99 1.06
C ASP A 201 2.47 33.17 0.49
N ASN A 202 3.47 33.48 1.33
CA ASN A 202 4.88 33.66 0.95
C ASN A 202 5.90 32.92 1.87
N VAL A 203 5.47 31.92 2.64
CA VAL A 203 6.34 31.23 3.62
C VAL A 203 6.53 29.77 3.23
N ASN A 204 7.78 29.33 3.14
CA ASN A 204 8.18 27.96 2.77
C ASN A 204 8.20 27.02 3.99
N ILE A 205 7.11 26.96 4.76
CA ILE A 205 7.01 26.09 5.94
C ILE A 205 5.97 25.00 5.66
N GLY A 206 6.39 23.72 5.75
CA GLY A 206 5.50 22.57 5.58
C GLY A 206 4.87 22.43 4.19
N ILE A 207 5.53 22.96 3.17
CA ILE A 207 5.05 22.92 1.78
C ILE A 207 5.70 21.81 0.94
N GLY A 208 6.82 21.25 1.40
CA GLY A 208 7.54 20.19 0.72
C GLY A 208 6.81 18.85 0.70
N GLU A 209 7.27 17.93 -0.13
CA GLU A 209 6.63 16.64 -0.37
C GLU A 209 6.57 15.77 0.89
N ALA A 210 7.68 15.66 1.63
CA ALA A 210 7.71 14.92 2.88
C ALA A 210 6.70 15.47 3.90
N ALA A 211 6.47 16.78 3.94
CA ALA A 211 5.42 17.37 4.77
C ALA A 211 3.99 16.91 4.43
N GLY A 212 3.79 16.10 3.37
CA GLY A 212 2.54 15.36 3.14
C GLY A 212 2.19 14.38 4.25
N LEU A 213 3.17 13.86 4.99
CA LEU A 213 2.92 13.01 6.15
C LEU A 213 2.65 13.90 7.39
N PRO A 214 1.52 13.77 8.10
CA PRO A 214 1.19 14.59 9.28
C PRO A 214 2.28 14.68 10.35
N ALA A 215 3.04 13.60 10.61
CA ALA A 215 4.18 13.64 11.53
C ALA A 215 5.30 14.58 11.03
N TYR A 216 5.66 14.49 9.75
CA TYR A 216 6.67 15.36 9.12
C TYR A 216 6.16 16.80 9.02
N PHE A 217 4.89 16.99 8.69
CA PHE A 217 4.26 18.30 8.72
C PHE A 217 4.40 18.94 10.12
N SER A 218 4.08 18.21 11.18
CA SER A 218 4.22 18.71 12.56
C SER A 218 5.65 19.15 12.90
N LEU A 219 6.66 18.39 12.48
CA LEU A 219 8.07 18.77 12.66
C LEU A 219 8.45 19.98 11.81
N SER A 220 7.96 20.06 10.57
CA SER A 220 8.27 21.17 9.66
C SER A 220 7.78 22.52 10.20
N LEU A 221 6.65 22.53 10.92
CA LEU A 221 6.14 23.73 11.59
C LEU A 221 7.05 24.18 12.72
N GLU A 222 7.46 23.25 13.60
CA GLU A 222 8.35 23.55 14.73
C GLU A 222 9.75 23.96 14.28
N ALA A 223 10.27 23.31 13.22
CA ALA A 223 11.56 23.62 12.63
C ALA A 223 11.57 24.92 11.80
N GLY A 224 10.39 25.42 11.40
CA GLY A 224 10.29 26.50 10.42
C GLY A 224 10.84 26.11 9.04
N HIS A 225 10.74 24.83 8.67
CA HIS A 225 11.35 24.26 7.46
C HIS A 225 10.30 23.84 6.41
N GLY A 226 10.71 23.75 5.14
CA GLY A 226 9.84 23.34 4.04
C GLY A 226 9.37 21.89 4.13
N GLY A 227 10.21 20.99 4.63
CA GLY A 227 9.94 19.56 4.70
C GLY A 227 9.93 18.89 3.32
N TYR A 228 10.98 19.13 2.52
CA TYR A 228 11.13 18.57 1.17
C TYR A 228 11.54 17.09 1.21
N SER A 229 12.52 16.74 2.03
CA SER A 229 12.87 15.36 2.35
C SER A 229 12.71 15.07 3.84
N ALA A 230 12.54 13.78 4.20
CA ALA A 230 12.38 13.38 5.59
C ALA A 230 13.71 13.47 6.36
N GLU A 231 14.82 13.10 5.71
CA GLU A 231 16.17 13.11 6.24
C GLU A 231 16.62 14.52 6.63
N GLU A 232 16.52 15.48 5.71
CA GLU A 232 16.85 16.89 5.93
C GLU A 232 15.98 17.51 7.01
N LEU A 233 14.67 17.24 6.98
CA LEU A 233 13.74 17.75 7.98
C LEU A 233 14.12 17.34 9.41
N ILE A 234 14.60 16.11 9.58
CA ILE A 234 15.03 15.62 10.90
C ILE A 234 16.28 16.37 11.37
N ASP A 235 17.23 16.63 10.48
CA ASP A 235 18.45 17.36 10.82
C ASP A 235 18.12 18.82 11.21
N GLU A 236 17.28 19.50 10.43
CA GLU A 236 16.80 20.87 10.74
C GLU A 236 15.98 20.92 12.04
N TRP A 237 15.11 19.94 12.26
CA TRP A 237 14.31 19.87 13.48
C TRP A 237 15.19 19.64 14.72
N LEU A 238 16.20 18.76 14.63
CA LEU A 238 17.16 18.52 15.71
C LEU A 238 17.94 19.79 16.06
N HIS A 239 18.33 20.60 15.06
CA HIS A 239 18.97 21.90 15.32
C HIS A 239 18.11 22.83 16.16
N VAL A 240 16.78 22.80 16.00
CA VAL A 240 15.84 23.62 16.77
C VAL A 240 15.59 23.05 18.16
N VAL A 241 15.35 21.75 18.30
CA VAL A 241 14.95 21.15 19.60
C VAL A 241 16.12 20.74 20.48
N ALA A 242 17.33 20.63 19.93
CA ALA A 242 18.52 20.13 20.61
C ALA A 242 19.70 21.12 20.59
N SER A 243 19.43 22.42 20.49
CA SER A 243 20.42 23.52 20.41
C SER A 243 21.45 23.59 21.55
N GLU A 244 21.32 22.76 22.59
CA GLU A 244 22.41 22.40 23.49
C GLU A 244 22.99 21.06 23.01
N ASN A 245 24.13 21.08 22.30
CA ASN A 245 24.82 19.98 21.60
C ASN A 245 24.88 18.58 22.31
N TYR A 246 24.52 18.50 23.58
CA TYR A 246 24.43 17.26 24.36
C TYR A 246 23.11 16.48 24.17
N ASN A 247 22.02 17.13 23.74
CA ASN A 247 20.70 16.49 23.61
C ASN A 247 20.50 15.77 22.27
N ASP A 248 21.13 16.24 21.19
CA ASP A 248 21.01 15.67 19.84
C ASP A 248 21.54 14.22 19.80
N LYS A 249 22.82 14.03 20.17
CA LYS A 249 23.43 12.69 20.20
C LYS A 249 22.69 11.71 21.11
N ARG A 250 22.05 12.21 22.16
CA ARG A 250 21.29 11.39 23.09
C ARG A 250 19.98 10.90 22.48
N ILE A 251 19.21 11.76 21.80
CA ILE A 251 17.92 11.34 21.25
C ILE A 251 18.08 10.35 20.11
N VAL A 252 19.05 10.58 19.22
CA VAL A 252 19.32 9.66 18.10
C VAL A 252 19.83 8.32 18.61
N ARG A 253 20.67 8.30 19.65
CA ARG A 253 21.13 7.06 20.30
C ARG A 253 20.00 6.33 21.02
N GLU A 254 19.17 7.03 21.79
CA GLU A 254 18.01 6.42 22.47
C GLU A 254 17.07 5.76 21.43
N ALA A 255 16.88 6.38 20.27
CA ALA A 255 16.08 5.81 19.18
C ALA A 255 16.73 4.55 18.57
N LEU A 256 18.04 4.57 18.32
CA LEU A 256 18.75 3.40 17.80
C LEU A 256 18.73 2.23 18.80
N ASP A 257 19.05 2.48 20.06
CA ASP A 257 19.05 1.46 21.12
C ASP A 257 17.67 0.81 21.27
N TYR A 258 16.60 1.59 21.12
CA TYR A 258 15.23 1.10 21.11
C TYR A 258 15.00 0.06 19.99
N PHE A 259 15.41 0.35 18.76
CA PHE A 259 15.22 -0.58 17.64
C PHE A 259 16.13 -1.80 17.70
N ILE A 260 17.35 -1.67 18.22
CA ILE A 260 18.23 -2.82 18.49
C ILE A 260 17.57 -3.76 19.51
N LEU A 261 17.03 -3.20 20.60
CA LEU A 261 16.32 -4.00 21.61
C LEU A 261 15.04 -4.64 21.07
N GLU A 262 14.28 -3.92 20.26
CA GLU A 262 13.05 -4.43 19.63
C GLU A 262 13.35 -5.57 18.65
N ALA A 263 14.41 -5.43 17.84
CA ALA A 263 14.86 -6.46 16.92
C ALA A 263 15.29 -7.74 17.65
N GLY A 264 16.01 -7.62 18.77
CA GLY A 264 16.43 -8.76 19.59
C GLY A 264 15.33 -9.44 20.41
N LYS A 265 14.27 -8.71 20.83
CA LYS A 265 13.21 -9.24 21.72
C LYS A 265 11.89 -9.56 21.03
N GLY A 266 11.71 -9.16 19.76
CA GLY A 266 10.49 -9.38 18.98
C GLY A 266 9.22 -8.74 19.58
N THR A 267 9.36 -7.83 20.55
CA THR A 267 8.26 -7.16 21.24
C THR A 267 8.40 -5.65 21.10
N GLN A 268 7.32 -5.00 20.66
CA GLN A 268 7.24 -3.54 20.62
C GLN A 268 7.21 -3.00 22.06
N ALA A 269 8.35 -2.54 22.57
CA ALA A 269 8.38 -1.77 23.79
C ALA A 269 7.80 -0.37 23.53
N LYS A 270 7.29 0.33 24.54
CA LYS A 270 6.92 1.73 24.34
C LYS A 270 8.20 2.57 24.39
N PHE A 271 8.55 3.22 23.29
CA PHE A 271 9.65 4.18 23.29
C PHE A 271 9.37 5.27 24.34
N SER A 272 10.32 5.48 25.24
CA SER A 272 10.28 6.55 26.23
C SER A 272 11.60 7.29 26.16
N SER A 273 11.64 8.37 25.39
CA SER A 273 12.80 9.25 25.47
C SER A 273 12.86 9.88 26.87
N ARG A 274 14.07 10.05 27.37
CA ARG A 274 14.30 10.79 28.61
C ARG A 274 14.22 12.30 28.39
N LEU A 275 14.14 12.76 27.14
CA LEU A 275 13.99 14.15 26.75
C LEU A 275 12.51 14.54 26.67
N LYS A 276 12.15 15.65 27.31
CA LYS A 276 10.78 16.18 27.32
C LYS A 276 10.55 17.05 26.08
N ILE A 277 10.40 16.41 24.92
CA ILE A 277 10.03 17.10 23.69
C ILE A 277 8.52 17.38 23.69
N LYS A 278 8.14 18.63 23.42
CA LYS A 278 6.73 19.06 23.43
C LYS A 278 5.96 18.54 22.22
N ASN A 279 6.61 18.43 21.06
CA ASN A 279 5.98 17.99 19.83
C ASN A 279 5.62 16.50 19.89
N PRO A 280 4.32 16.16 19.80
CA PRO A 280 3.87 14.77 19.93
C PRO A 280 4.41 13.86 18.82
N ALA A 281 4.72 14.41 17.64
CA ALA A 281 5.22 13.65 16.50
C ALA A 281 6.60 13.02 16.77
N SER A 282 7.40 13.56 17.70
CA SER A 282 8.67 12.97 18.15
C SER A 282 8.54 11.55 18.70
N THR A 283 7.35 11.20 19.20
CA THR A 283 7.06 9.86 19.72
C THR A 283 6.51 8.91 18.67
N SER A 284 6.30 9.37 17.44
CA SER A 284 5.84 8.52 16.36
C SER A 284 6.96 7.60 15.84
N ARG A 285 6.59 6.37 15.49
CA ARG A 285 7.54 5.35 15.03
C ARG A 285 8.37 5.82 13.84
N VAL A 286 7.76 6.55 12.90
CA VAL A 286 8.44 7.03 11.69
C VAL A 286 9.54 8.06 12.02
N ILE A 287 9.32 8.95 12.98
CA ILE A 287 10.33 9.91 13.43
C ILE A 287 11.47 9.19 14.16
N GLN A 288 11.14 8.22 15.03
CA GLN A 288 12.15 7.41 15.71
C GLN A 288 13.01 6.62 14.72
N GLN A 289 12.41 6.10 13.63
CA GLN A 289 13.15 5.39 12.59
C GLN A 289 14.18 6.32 11.91
N LEU A 290 13.80 7.55 11.60
CA LEU A 290 14.73 8.53 11.01
C LEU A 290 15.83 8.96 11.99
N LEU A 291 15.50 9.11 13.28
CA LEU A 291 16.48 9.41 14.34
C LEU A 291 17.49 8.27 14.50
N ALA A 292 17.03 7.01 14.47
CA ALA A 292 17.90 5.85 14.49
C ALA A 292 18.80 5.81 13.25
N ALA A 293 18.25 6.07 12.06
CA ALA A 293 19.01 6.14 10.82
C ALA A 293 20.07 7.26 10.86
N ARG A 294 19.74 8.41 11.43
CA ARG A 294 20.70 9.52 11.63
C ARG A 294 21.84 9.13 12.58
N CYS A 295 21.55 8.35 13.63
CA CYS A 295 22.58 7.80 14.52
C CYS A 295 23.50 6.84 13.76
N LEU A 296 22.94 5.96 12.93
CA LEU A 296 23.70 4.93 12.19
C LEU A 296 24.73 5.52 11.21
N VAL A 297 24.59 6.77 10.79
CA VAL A 297 25.62 7.45 9.97
C VAL A 297 26.96 7.55 10.71
N GLU A 298 26.96 7.59 12.05
CA GLU A 298 28.17 7.66 12.88
C GLU A 298 28.58 6.27 13.45
N GLU A 299 27.83 5.21 13.14
CA GLU A 299 28.11 3.84 13.62
C GLU A 299 28.87 3.00 12.60
N ASP A 300 29.47 1.90 13.08
CA ASP A 300 30.02 0.88 12.21
C ASP A 300 28.91 0.17 11.40
N ILE A 301 29.17 -0.06 10.11
CA ILE A 301 28.23 -0.70 9.16
C ILE A 301 27.71 -2.05 9.68
N SER A 302 28.52 -2.80 10.45
CA SER A 302 28.10 -4.07 11.04
C SER A 302 26.89 -3.93 11.97
N THR A 303 26.70 -2.77 12.60
CA THR A 303 25.53 -2.45 13.42
C THR A 303 24.28 -2.42 12.56
N SER A 304 24.33 -1.73 11.42
CA SER A 304 23.23 -1.63 10.45
C SER A 304 22.90 -2.99 9.83
N ILE A 305 23.90 -3.78 9.46
CA ILE A 305 23.73 -5.13 8.92
C ILE A 305 23.11 -6.06 9.97
N THR A 306 23.55 -5.97 11.22
CA THR A 306 23.03 -6.78 12.33
C THR A 306 21.57 -6.44 12.61
N LEU A 307 21.27 -5.14 12.74
CA LEU A 307 19.90 -4.64 12.94
C LEU A 307 18.96 -5.15 11.84
N PHE A 308 19.41 -5.09 10.57
CA PHE A 308 18.63 -5.60 9.46
C PHE A 308 18.42 -7.12 9.52
N ASN A 309 19.48 -7.88 9.80
CA ASN A 309 19.39 -9.33 9.84
C ASN A 309 18.54 -9.88 11.00
N GLU A 310 18.42 -9.14 12.09
CA GLU A 310 17.55 -9.53 13.22
C GLU A 310 16.07 -9.39 12.86
N ASN A 311 15.65 -8.27 12.25
CA ASN A 311 14.26 -8.04 11.85
C ASN A 311 14.12 -7.17 10.59
N PRO A 312 14.31 -7.74 9.39
CA PRO A 312 14.37 -6.98 8.14
C PRO A 312 13.13 -6.11 7.89
N ILE A 313 11.94 -6.63 8.20
CA ILE A 313 10.67 -5.94 7.95
C ILE A 313 10.55 -4.69 8.81
N SER A 314 10.90 -4.78 10.09
CA SER A 314 10.80 -3.66 11.03
C SER A 314 11.90 -2.62 10.82
N SER A 315 13.11 -3.07 10.50
CA SER A 315 14.29 -2.22 10.33
C SER A 315 14.40 -1.59 8.93
N GLU A 316 13.68 -2.11 7.92
CA GLU A 316 13.76 -1.65 6.53
C GLU A 316 13.67 -0.12 6.39
N PRO A 317 12.73 0.59 7.06
CA PRO A 317 12.65 2.05 6.93
C PRO A 317 13.89 2.78 7.50
N ILE A 318 14.54 2.20 8.50
CA ILE A 318 15.76 2.74 9.12
C ILE A 318 16.92 2.60 8.13
N ILE A 319 17.08 1.39 7.57
CA ILE A 319 18.16 1.09 6.62
C ILE A 319 17.95 1.84 5.29
N ARG A 320 16.71 1.97 4.82
CA ARG A 320 16.38 2.80 3.66
C ARG A 320 16.80 4.25 3.87
N SER A 321 16.46 4.84 5.03
CA SER A 321 16.87 6.21 5.36
C SER A 321 18.40 6.34 5.47
N LEU A 322 19.08 5.34 6.02
CA LEU A 322 20.55 5.30 6.03
C LEU A 322 21.15 5.27 4.62
N LEU A 323 20.61 4.45 3.71
CA LEU A 323 21.04 4.39 2.31
C LEU A 323 20.84 5.72 1.59
N LEU A 324 19.68 6.38 1.77
CA LEU A 324 19.42 7.73 1.24
C LEU A 324 20.42 8.75 1.77
N ARG A 325 20.75 8.71 3.07
CA ARG A 325 21.76 9.57 3.68
C ARG A 325 23.14 9.32 3.09
N PHE A 326 23.54 8.05 2.94
CA PHE A 326 24.80 7.67 2.33
C PHE A 326 24.91 8.08 0.86
N GLU A 327 23.83 7.98 0.09
CA GLU A 327 23.77 8.46 -1.29
C GLU A 327 23.93 9.98 -1.35
N CYS A 328 23.22 10.71 -0.49
CA CYS A 328 23.28 12.17 -0.40
C CYS A 328 24.69 12.68 -0.08
N ILE A 329 25.40 12.03 0.86
CA ILE A 329 26.78 12.41 1.23
C ILE A 329 27.85 11.72 0.37
N LYS A 330 27.45 10.89 -0.60
CA LYS A 330 28.36 10.06 -1.44
C LYS A 330 29.35 9.24 -0.62
N SER A 331 28.85 8.58 0.43
CA SER A 331 29.67 7.74 1.30
C SER A 331 30.27 6.57 0.51
N SER A 332 31.55 6.27 0.75
CA SER A 332 32.19 5.06 0.22
C SER A 332 31.63 3.78 0.82
N GLU A 333 30.97 3.87 1.97
CA GLU A 333 30.42 2.74 2.73
C GLU A 333 29.10 2.20 2.16
N ILE A 334 28.47 2.93 1.21
CA ILE A 334 27.18 2.53 0.66
C ILE A 334 27.24 1.16 -0.04
N ASP A 335 28.32 0.88 -0.79
CA ASP A 335 28.50 -0.40 -1.46
C ASP A 335 28.69 -1.55 -0.46
N ASP A 336 29.47 -1.30 0.60
CA ASP A 336 29.72 -2.29 1.66
C ASP A 336 28.44 -2.61 2.44
N LEU A 337 27.62 -1.60 2.74
CA LEU A 337 26.31 -1.79 3.34
C LEU A 337 25.39 -2.61 2.42
N MET A 338 25.27 -2.24 1.14
CA MET A 338 24.44 -2.98 0.18
C MET A 338 24.88 -4.45 0.04
N ARG A 339 26.19 -4.70 -0.02
CA ARG A 339 26.75 -6.06 -0.01
C ARG A 339 26.40 -6.80 1.27
N GLY A 340 26.51 -6.15 2.42
CA GLY A 340 26.16 -6.75 3.71
C GLY A 340 24.70 -7.18 3.79
N LEU A 341 23.78 -6.39 3.23
CA LEU A 341 22.33 -6.65 3.25
C LEU A 341 21.93 -7.86 2.41
N ILE A 342 22.59 -8.10 1.28
CA ILE A 342 22.29 -9.24 0.37
C ILE A 342 22.98 -10.55 0.77
N HIS A 343 23.97 -10.52 1.67
CA HIS A 343 24.68 -11.72 2.15
C HIS A 343 24.21 -12.20 3.54
N GLY A 344 23.02 -11.78 3.97
CA GLY A 344 22.46 -12.10 5.29
C GLY A 344 22.37 -13.61 5.60
N SER A 345 22.38 -13.95 6.89
CA SER A 345 22.52 -15.33 7.41
C SER A 345 21.32 -16.27 7.15
N LYS A 346 20.17 -15.74 6.70
CA LYS A 346 18.97 -16.49 6.34
C LYS A 346 18.51 -16.10 4.93
N ALA A 347 18.12 -17.07 4.10
CA ALA A 347 17.73 -16.86 2.71
C ALA A 347 16.64 -15.78 2.53
N ASN A 348 15.61 -15.77 3.39
CA ASN A 348 14.53 -14.77 3.31
C ASN A 348 15.02 -13.34 3.64
N ASN A 349 16.03 -13.20 4.51
CA ASN A 349 16.58 -11.89 4.87
C ASN A 349 17.41 -11.31 3.73
N ALA A 350 18.24 -12.15 3.10
CA ALA A 350 18.99 -11.78 1.90
C ALA A 350 18.07 -11.34 0.76
N GLN A 351 16.93 -12.04 0.57
CA GLN A 351 15.91 -11.66 -0.40
C GLN A 351 15.29 -10.28 -0.07
N LEU A 352 14.92 -10.03 1.19
CA LEU A 352 14.42 -8.73 1.61
C LEU A 352 15.47 -7.61 1.50
N GLY A 353 16.75 -7.94 1.72
CA GLY A 353 17.88 -7.04 1.49
C GLY A 353 18.04 -6.69 0.01
N ALA A 354 17.98 -7.69 -0.87
CA ALA A 354 18.01 -7.50 -2.32
C ALA A 354 16.85 -6.65 -2.80
N LEU A 355 15.64 -6.89 -2.28
CA LEU A 355 14.45 -6.08 -2.58
C LEU A 355 14.63 -4.63 -2.12
N LEU A 356 15.16 -4.39 -0.91
CA LEU A 356 15.42 -3.04 -0.42
C LEU A 356 16.44 -2.30 -1.30
N ILE A 357 17.58 -2.92 -1.62
CA ILE A 357 18.63 -2.25 -2.39
C ILE A 357 18.29 -2.11 -3.87
N SER A 358 17.23 -2.78 -4.35
CA SER A 358 16.78 -2.68 -5.75
C SER A 358 16.43 -1.24 -6.16
N ASP A 359 15.97 -0.43 -5.20
CA ASP A 359 15.67 0.99 -5.42
C ASP A 359 16.93 1.88 -5.51
N PHE A 360 18.10 1.35 -5.14
CA PHE A 360 19.37 2.08 -5.04
C PHE A 360 20.41 1.63 -6.07
N ILE A 361 20.05 0.65 -6.93
CA ILE A 361 20.94 0.16 -7.98
C ILE A 361 20.35 0.40 -9.36
N ASN A 362 21.22 0.32 -10.37
CA ASN A 362 20.83 0.40 -11.78
C ASN A 362 21.43 -0.80 -12.55
N PRO A 363 21.05 -1.02 -13.82
CA PRO A 363 21.56 -2.12 -14.64
C PRO A 363 23.08 -2.17 -14.83
N SER A 364 23.81 -1.08 -14.54
CA SER A 364 25.28 -1.03 -14.63
C SER A 364 25.99 -1.38 -13.32
N SER A 365 25.26 -1.55 -12.22
CA SER A 365 25.83 -1.92 -10.92
C SER A 365 26.42 -3.33 -10.94
N HIS A 366 27.57 -3.55 -10.29
CA HIS A 366 28.15 -4.89 -10.12
C HIS A 366 27.29 -5.79 -9.21
N LEU A 367 26.32 -5.23 -8.47
CA LEU A 367 25.35 -5.99 -7.67
C LEU A 367 24.13 -6.43 -8.48
N HIS A 368 23.93 -5.88 -9.69
CA HIS A 368 22.71 -6.06 -10.49
C HIS A 368 22.33 -7.52 -10.69
N THR A 369 23.23 -8.35 -11.21
CA THR A 369 22.97 -9.77 -11.47
C THR A 369 22.55 -10.55 -10.21
N HIS A 370 23.18 -10.24 -9.07
CA HIS A 370 22.88 -10.91 -7.81
C HIS A 370 21.50 -10.48 -7.30
N VAL A 371 21.24 -9.18 -7.27
CA VAL A 371 19.95 -8.61 -6.85
C VAL A 371 18.82 -9.13 -7.73
N LEU A 372 19.00 -9.13 -9.05
CA LEU A 372 18.00 -9.62 -10.00
C LEU A 372 17.65 -11.08 -9.75
N LYS A 373 18.66 -11.93 -9.52
CA LYS A 373 18.44 -13.34 -9.19
C LYS A 373 17.65 -13.50 -7.87
N SER A 374 18.02 -12.76 -6.83
CA SER A 374 17.32 -12.84 -5.54
C SER A 374 15.87 -12.35 -5.62
N ILE A 375 15.60 -11.29 -6.37
CA ILE A 375 14.25 -10.75 -6.58
C ILE A 375 13.41 -11.70 -7.42
N LEU A 376 13.99 -12.33 -8.44
CA LEU A 376 13.31 -13.35 -9.24
C LEU A 376 12.82 -14.52 -8.35
N GLU A 377 13.67 -14.99 -7.43
CA GLU A 377 13.30 -16.04 -6.49
C GLU A 377 12.11 -15.64 -5.58
N ILE A 378 11.96 -14.36 -5.23
CA ILE A 378 10.79 -13.86 -4.47
C ILE A 378 9.51 -14.04 -5.28
N VAL A 379 9.55 -13.71 -6.57
CA VAL A 379 8.40 -13.82 -7.47
C VAL A 379 8.04 -15.29 -7.68
N GLU A 380 9.02 -16.16 -7.96
CA GLU A 380 8.79 -17.56 -8.32
C GLU A 380 8.40 -18.46 -7.13
N GLN A 381 9.03 -18.29 -5.96
CA GLN A 381 8.89 -19.26 -4.86
C GLN A 381 7.63 -19.06 -4.02
N SER A 382 6.91 -17.94 -4.16
CA SER A 382 5.68 -17.63 -3.41
C SER A 382 5.78 -17.76 -1.88
N LYS A 383 6.97 -17.53 -1.30
CA LYS A 383 7.22 -17.65 0.16
C LYS A 383 6.98 -16.37 0.95
N LEU A 384 7.20 -15.21 0.32
CA LEU A 384 6.98 -13.92 0.94
C LEU A 384 5.53 -13.44 0.72
N PRO A 385 5.02 -12.53 1.57
CA PRO A 385 3.69 -11.94 1.39
C PRO A 385 3.51 -11.29 0.01
N ILE A 386 2.26 -11.21 -0.46
CA ILE A 386 1.95 -10.75 -1.83
C ILE A 386 2.46 -9.32 -2.07
N SER A 387 2.34 -8.41 -1.09
CA SER A 387 2.96 -7.08 -1.09
C SER A 387 4.44 -7.09 -1.51
N LYS A 388 5.25 -7.95 -0.89
CA LYS A 388 6.69 -8.07 -1.21
C LYS A 388 6.94 -8.66 -2.59
N ARG A 389 6.07 -9.55 -3.05
CA ARG A 389 6.15 -10.14 -4.40
C ARG A 389 5.78 -9.13 -5.48
N LEU A 390 4.82 -8.23 -5.20
CA LEU A 390 4.50 -7.10 -6.07
C LEU A 390 5.67 -6.11 -6.17
N SER A 391 6.27 -5.75 -5.02
CA SER A 391 7.47 -4.90 -5.02
C SER A 391 8.61 -5.55 -5.81
N ALA A 392 8.81 -6.87 -5.65
CA ALA A 392 9.81 -7.61 -6.40
C ALA A 392 9.55 -7.58 -7.91
N ALA A 393 8.31 -7.79 -8.36
CA ALA A 393 7.98 -7.75 -9.78
C ALA A 393 8.06 -6.34 -10.40
N ARG A 394 7.76 -5.28 -9.62
CA ARG A 394 8.04 -3.89 -10.01
C ARG A 394 9.55 -3.68 -10.19
N ALA A 395 10.36 -4.18 -9.26
CA ALA A 395 11.81 -4.10 -9.38
C ALA A 395 12.33 -4.88 -10.61
N LEU A 396 11.77 -6.04 -10.94
CA LEU A 396 12.10 -6.75 -12.19
C LEU A 396 11.73 -5.94 -13.44
N SER A 397 10.61 -5.21 -13.41
CA SER A 397 10.20 -4.34 -14.51
C SER A 397 11.25 -3.24 -14.78
N LEU A 398 11.78 -2.63 -13.71
CA LEU A 398 12.80 -1.58 -13.78
C LEU A 398 14.20 -2.10 -14.12
N LEU A 399 14.62 -3.20 -13.49
CA LEU A 399 15.99 -3.72 -13.58
C LEU A 399 16.19 -4.67 -14.77
N GLY A 400 15.11 -5.08 -15.43
CA GLY A 400 15.10 -6.01 -16.55
C GLY A 400 14.74 -7.43 -16.11
N ASP A 401 13.55 -7.89 -16.49
CA ASP A 401 13.07 -9.22 -16.12
C ASP A 401 13.73 -10.30 -16.97
N PRO A 402 14.41 -11.29 -16.37
CA PRO A 402 15.07 -12.36 -17.13
C PRO A 402 14.10 -13.47 -17.57
N ARG A 403 12.84 -13.46 -17.14
CA ARG A 403 11.85 -14.47 -17.51
C ARG A 403 11.40 -14.30 -18.96
N ASP A 404 11.13 -15.41 -19.63
CA ASP A 404 10.28 -15.37 -20.83
C ASP A 404 8.83 -15.15 -20.37
N LEU A 405 8.28 -13.97 -20.64
CA LEU A 405 6.87 -13.62 -20.38
C LEU A 405 5.96 -13.86 -21.60
N SER A 406 6.51 -14.42 -22.67
CA SER A 406 5.79 -14.85 -23.86
C SER A 406 5.83 -16.38 -24.13
N PRO A 407 5.85 -17.28 -23.11
CA PRO A 407 5.86 -18.71 -23.34
C PRO A 407 4.46 -19.19 -23.75
N LEU A 408 4.43 -20.26 -24.55
CA LEU A 408 3.21 -20.86 -25.05
C LEU A 408 3.00 -22.25 -24.43
N ALA A 409 1.78 -22.53 -23.98
CA ALA A 409 1.34 -23.86 -23.59
C ALA A 409 0.67 -24.57 -24.78
N THR A 410 1.02 -25.84 -25.01
CA THR A 410 0.39 -26.67 -26.04
C THR A 410 -0.84 -27.36 -25.49
N ILE A 411 -1.97 -27.16 -26.16
CA ILE A 411 -3.21 -27.89 -25.91
C ILE A 411 -3.38 -28.95 -27.00
N PRO A 412 -3.50 -30.24 -26.64
CA PRO A 412 -3.63 -31.31 -27.63
C PRO A 412 -5.01 -31.26 -28.30
N SER A 413 -5.08 -31.80 -29.52
CA SER A 413 -6.37 -32.03 -30.18
C SER A 413 -7.23 -32.99 -29.35
N GLY A 414 -8.53 -32.74 -29.29
CA GLY A 414 -9.43 -33.58 -28.52
C GLY A 414 -10.88 -33.17 -28.62
N THR A 415 -11.74 -33.94 -27.98
CA THR A 415 -13.15 -33.59 -27.75
C THR A 415 -13.33 -33.21 -26.29
N PHE A 416 -13.82 -32.00 -26.06
CA PHE A 416 -13.95 -31.40 -24.74
C PHE A 416 -15.40 -31.00 -24.49
N LYS A 417 -15.84 -31.11 -23.23
CA LYS A 417 -17.13 -30.61 -22.78
C LYS A 417 -16.95 -29.15 -22.34
N ILE A 418 -17.65 -28.23 -22.99
CA ILE A 418 -17.68 -26.80 -22.66
C ILE A 418 -19.06 -26.39 -22.15
N GLY A 419 -19.13 -25.28 -21.42
CA GLY A 419 -20.36 -24.76 -20.80
C GLY A 419 -20.66 -25.32 -19.40
N SER A 420 -21.76 -24.83 -18.80
CA SER A 420 -22.26 -25.21 -17.47
C SER A 420 -23.78 -25.03 -17.37
N PHE A 421 -24.41 -25.60 -16.35
CA PHE A 421 -25.80 -25.30 -15.97
C PHE A 421 -25.91 -24.12 -14.99
N THR A 422 -24.78 -23.62 -14.47
CA THR A 422 -24.75 -22.60 -13.41
C THR A 422 -25.06 -21.19 -13.91
N HIS A 423 -24.98 -20.94 -15.21
CA HIS A 423 -25.28 -19.64 -15.81
C HIS A 423 -25.98 -19.78 -17.18
N PRO A 424 -27.02 -18.97 -17.49
CA PRO A 424 -27.79 -19.10 -18.73
C PRO A 424 -26.96 -19.01 -20.02
N ASN A 425 -25.95 -18.12 -20.04
CA ASN A 425 -25.09 -17.93 -21.21
C ASN A 425 -24.09 -19.07 -21.44
N SER A 426 -23.96 -20.00 -20.48
CA SER A 426 -23.04 -21.14 -20.56
C SER A 426 -23.80 -22.46 -20.76
N SER A 427 -25.13 -22.41 -20.87
CA SER A 427 -26.01 -23.58 -20.92
C SER A 427 -26.56 -23.83 -22.33
N PRO A 428 -26.76 -25.10 -22.75
CA PRO A 428 -26.38 -26.33 -22.06
C PRO A 428 -24.90 -26.69 -22.31
N PRO A 429 -24.27 -27.44 -21.39
CA PRO A 429 -22.98 -28.07 -21.65
C PRO A 429 -23.04 -28.97 -22.90
N HIS A 430 -22.03 -28.89 -23.75
CA HIS A 430 -21.97 -29.67 -24.98
C HIS A 430 -20.53 -29.99 -25.37
N ASN A 431 -20.36 -31.03 -26.21
CA ASN A 431 -19.05 -31.47 -26.69
C ASN A 431 -18.62 -30.70 -27.94
N ILE A 432 -17.36 -30.28 -27.97
CA ILE A 432 -16.71 -29.68 -29.13
C ILE A 432 -15.39 -30.38 -29.42
N THR A 433 -15.11 -30.64 -30.70
CA THR A 433 -13.81 -31.16 -31.13
C THR A 433 -12.95 -30.02 -31.63
N ILE A 434 -11.74 -29.89 -31.08
CA ILE A 434 -10.77 -28.88 -31.47
C ILE A 434 -9.45 -29.52 -31.89
N SER A 435 -8.77 -28.90 -32.86
CA SER A 435 -7.41 -29.26 -33.24
C SER A 435 -6.41 -28.83 -32.17
N SER A 436 -5.20 -29.38 -32.22
CA SER A 436 -4.13 -28.93 -31.34
C SER A 436 -3.81 -27.46 -31.62
N PHE A 437 -3.59 -26.69 -30.57
CA PHE A 437 -3.20 -25.29 -30.65
C PHE A 437 -2.26 -24.93 -29.50
N ARG A 438 -1.69 -23.73 -29.57
CA ARG A 438 -0.85 -23.14 -28.52
C ARG A 438 -1.49 -21.84 -28.02
N ILE A 439 -1.37 -21.56 -26.73
CA ILE A 439 -1.88 -20.33 -26.11
C ILE A 439 -0.84 -19.74 -25.17
N GLY A 440 -0.80 -18.41 -25.07
CA GLY A 440 0.08 -17.71 -24.13
C GLY A 440 -0.19 -18.14 -22.68
N ILE A 441 0.86 -18.46 -21.93
CA ILE A 441 0.76 -18.74 -20.49
C ILE A 441 0.41 -17.46 -19.72
N PHE A 442 0.91 -16.32 -20.19
CA PHE A 442 0.63 -15.00 -19.63
C PHE A 442 -0.15 -14.14 -20.63
N PRO A 443 -0.94 -13.16 -20.15
CA PRO A 443 -1.38 -12.04 -20.96
C PRO A 443 -0.18 -11.32 -21.61
N VAL A 444 -0.42 -10.70 -22.77
CA VAL A 444 0.57 -9.82 -23.41
C VAL A 444 0.92 -8.68 -22.44
N VAL A 445 2.21 -8.48 -22.18
CA VAL A 445 2.68 -7.45 -21.25
C VAL A 445 2.88 -6.10 -21.94
N ASN A 446 2.91 -5.03 -21.16
CA ASN A 446 3.15 -3.67 -21.62
C ASN A 446 4.45 -3.56 -22.43
N GLY A 447 5.52 -4.23 -22.00
CA GLY A 447 6.81 -4.25 -22.70
C GLY A 447 6.67 -4.67 -24.15
N ASP A 448 6.05 -5.84 -24.39
CA ASP A 448 5.85 -6.41 -25.73
C ASP A 448 4.90 -5.55 -26.58
N TYR A 449 3.78 -5.11 -25.99
CA TYR A 449 2.80 -4.30 -26.71
C TYR A 449 3.37 -2.92 -27.08
N SER A 450 4.19 -2.32 -26.20
CA SER A 450 4.84 -1.03 -26.47
C SER A 450 5.79 -1.09 -27.68
N GLU A 451 6.40 -2.25 -27.94
CA GLU A 451 7.26 -2.45 -29.11
C GLU A 451 6.44 -2.42 -30.40
N PHE A 452 5.30 -3.12 -30.43
CA PHE A 452 4.34 -3.03 -31.53
C PHE A 452 3.90 -1.58 -31.79
N ILE A 453 3.58 -0.83 -30.73
CA ILE A 453 3.18 0.57 -30.88
C ILE A 453 4.30 1.43 -31.45
N LYS A 454 5.54 1.27 -30.97
CA LYS A 454 6.71 2.01 -31.47
C LYS A 454 7.00 1.71 -32.94
N GLU A 455 6.91 0.45 -33.36
CA GLU A 455 7.19 0.05 -34.75
C GLU A 455 6.09 0.44 -35.73
N THR A 456 4.83 0.40 -35.30
CA THR A 456 3.69 0.66 -36.20
C THR A 456 3.20 2.12 -36.18
N GLY A 457 3.62 2.91 -35.18
CA GLY A 457 3.17 4.29 -35.01
C GLY A 457 1.70 4.43 -34.61
N ARG A 458 1.06 3.35 -34.14
CA ARG A 458 -0.33 3.36 -33.67
C ARG A 458 -0.46 4.16 -32.38
N GLN A 459 -1.68 4.59 -32.07
CA GLN A 459 -1.96 5.23 -30.78
C GLN A 459 -2.38 4.20 -29.75
N TRP A 460 -1.86 4.34 -28.53
CA TRP A 460 -2.25 3.54 -27.37
C TRP A 460 -2.47 4.48 -26.19
N HIS A 461 -3.65 4.39 -25.57
CA HIS A 461 -4.12 5.34 -24.56
C HIS A 461 -4.04 4.78 -23.13
N SER A 462 -3.18 3.79 -22.89
CA SER A 462 -2.92 3.31 -21.54
C SER A 462 -2.00 4.29 -20.80
N SER A 463 -2.41 4.75 -19.61
CA SER A 463 -1.62 5.63 -18.75
C SER A 463 -0.30 4.99 -18.33
N ASP A 464 -0.32 3.67 -18.12
CA ASP A 464 0.81 2.90 -17.61
C ASP A 464 1.56 2.13 -18.71
N GLY A 465 1.08 2.15 -19.96
CA GLY A 465 1.60 1.30 -21.03
C GLY A 465 3.08 1.52 -21.39
N PHE A 466 3.59 2.73 -21.15
CA PHE A 466 4.99 3.10 -21.42
C PHE A 466 5.82 3.35 -20.15
N ASN A 467 5.24 3.14 -18.97
CA ASN A 467 5.95 3.34 -17.71
C ASN A 467 6.98 2.19 -17.51
N PRO A 468 8.27 2.49 -17.28
CA PRO A 468 9.29 1.47 -17.04
C PRO A 468 8.98 0.54 -15.85
N GLU A 469 8.21 1.01 -14.86
CA GLU A 469 7.86 0.25 -13.66
C GLU A 469 6.76 -0.79 -13.89
N THR A 470 6.07 -0.71 -15.02
CA THR A 470 4.87 -1.50 -15.33
C THR A 470 5.06 -2.34 -16.59
N VAL A 471 6.28 -2.47 -17.11
CA VAL A 471 6.54 -3.20 -18.36
C VAL A 471 6.09 -4.67 -18.30
N ASN A 472 6.06 -5.27 -17.11
CA ASN A 472 5.59 -6.65 -16.91
C ASN A 472 4.12 -6.75 -16.48
N LEU A 473 3.38 -5.64 -16.41
CA LEU A 473 1.93 -5.67 -16.26
C LEU A 473 1.26 -6.06 -17.58
N PRO A 474 0.09 -6.72 -17.55
CA PRO A 474 -0.74 -6.94 -18.73
C PRO A 474 -1.04 -5.62 -19.46
N ALA A 475 -0.98 -5.62 -20.79
CA ALA A 475 -1.39 -4.49 -21.61
C ALA A 475 -2.91 -4.28 -21.54
N THR A 476 -3.33 -3.06 -21.20
CA THR A 476 -4.74 -2.65 -21.07
C THR A 476 -5.10 -1.53 -22.04
N ASP A 477 -6.37 -1.09 -22.01
CA ASP A 477 -6.85 0.09 -22.75
C ASP A 477 -6.69 -0.03 -24.28
N LEU A 478 -6.96 -1.22 -24.80
CA LEU A 478 -6.91 -1.55 -26.23
C LEU A 478 -8.22 -2.19 -26.70
N SER A 479 -8.57 -1.98 -27.98
CA SER A 479 -9.77 -2.57 -28.56
C SER A 479 -9.51 -3.97 -29.10
N TRP A 480 -10.58 -4.72 -29.38
CA TRP A 480 -10.49 -6.00 -30.09
C TRP A 480 -9.77 -5.88 -31.44
N TYR A 481 -9.94 -4.76 -32.15
CA TYR A 481 -9.26 -4.53 -33.43
C TYR A 481 -7.76 -4.35 -33.22
N ASP A 482 -7.35 -3.62 -32.18
CA ASP A 482 -5.94 -3.42 -31.85
C ASP A 482 -5.27 -4.75 -31.48
N ALA A 483 -5.96 -5.62 -30.74
CA ALA A 483 -5.46 -6.93 -30.38
C ALA A 483 -5.24 -7.83 -31.62
N ARG A 484 -6.13 -7.77 -32.62
CA ARG A 484 -5.94 -8.51 -33.88
C ARG A 484 -4.76 -8.01 -34.70
N GLU A 485 -4.57 -6.71 -34.73
CA GLU A 485 -3.47 -6.08 -35.47
C GLU A 485 -2.12 -6.40 -34.79
N TYR A 486 -2.10 -6.44 -33.46
CA TYR A 486 -0.97 -6.97 -32.70
C TYR A 486 -0.67 -8.42 -33.07
N CYS A 487 -1.67 -9.31 -33.13
CA CYS A 487 -1.47 -10.70 -33.55
C CYS A 487 -0.89 -10.82 -34.99
N ALA A 488 -1.35 -9.99 -35.93
CA ALA A 488 -0.83 -9.99 -37.30
C ALA A 488 0.64 -9.52 -37.37
N TRP A 489 0.98 -8.47 -36.62
CA TRP A 489 2.37 -8.01 -36.47
C TRP A 489 3.24 -9.10 -35.82
N LEU A 490 2.76 -9.70 -34.72
CA LEU A 490 3.49 -10.73 -33.99
C LEU A 490 3.70 -11.99 -34.83
N THR A 491 2.75 -12.36 -35.68
CA THR A 491 2.89 -13.45 -36.65
C THR A 491 4.08 -13.22 -37.57
N THR A 492 4.19 -12.02 -38.15
CA THR A 492 5.31 -11.66 -39.04
C THR A 492 6.63 -11.72 -38.28
N ARG A 493 6.67 -11.14 -37.07
CA ARG A 493 7.85 -11.11 -36.22
C ARG A 493 8.30 -12.51 -35.80
N TRP A 494 7.42 -13.32 -35.24
CA TRP A 494 7.74 -14.67 -34.74
C TRP A 494 8.12 -15.65 -35.85
N LYS A 495 7.60 -15.49 -37.07
CA LYS A 495 8.10 -16.23 -38.25
C LYS A 495 9.54 -15.84 -38.58
N SER A 496 9.82 -14.54 -38.58
CA SER A 496 11.17 -14.03 -38.91
C SER A 496 12.23 -14.45 -37.89
N THR A 497 11.86 -14.58 -36.60
CA THR A 497 12.76 -15.01 -35.53
C THR A 497 12.80 -16.53 -35.33
N GLY A 498 11.95 -17.29 -36.04
CA GLY A 498 11.83 -18.74 -35.91
C GLY A 498 11.13 -19.21 -34.63
N LYS A 499 10.43 -18.32 -33.90
CA LYS A 499 9.63 -18.70 -32.71
C LYS A 499 8.39 -19.51 -33.09
N ILE A 500 7.86 -19.32 -34.30
CA ILE A 500 6.81 -20.15 -34.90
C ILE A 500 7.20 -20.56 -36.33
N SER A 501 6.59 -21.62 -36.85
CA SER A 501 6.83 -22.09 -38.21
C SER A 501 6.21 -21.16 -39.27
N PRO A 502 6.65 -21.25 -40.54
CA PRO A 502 6.06 -20.47 -41.64
C PRO A 502 4.56 -20.70 -41.85
N ASP A 503 4.05 -21.87 -41.47
CA ASP A 503 2.65 -22.28 -41.65
C ASP A 503 1.76 -21.94 -40.45
N GLU A 504 2.36 -21.49 -39.34
CA GLU A 504 1.63 -21.09 -38.14
C GLU A 504 1.23 -19.61 -38.18
N GLU A 505 0.23 -19.23 -37.39
CA GLU A 505 -0.16 -17.84 -37.17
C GLU A 505 -0.44 -17.58 -35.69
N VAL A 506 -0.21 -16.34 -35.27
CA VAL A 506 -0.67 -15.84 -33.98
C VAL A 506 -2.04 -15.21 -34.20
N ARG A 507 -3.00 -15.56 -33.34
CA ARG A 507 -4.36 -14.98 -33.33
C ARG A 507 -4.94 -14.96 -31.93
N LEU A 508 -6.06 -14.27 -31.76
CA LEU A 508 -6.88 -14.38 -30.56
C LEU A 508 -7.44 -15.81 -30.44
N PRO A 509 -7.54 -16.37 -29.21
CA PRO A 509 -8.24 -17.62 -29.01
C PRO A 509 -9.73 -17.45 -29.31
N THR A 510 -10.34 -18.50 -29.82
CA THR A 510 -11.80 -18.62 -29.82
C THR A 510 -12.29 -18.83 -28.38
N GLU A 511 -13.56 -18.56 -28.11
CA GLU A 511 -14.15 -18.78 -26.79
C GLU A 511 -13.97 -20.24 -26.30
N PRO A 512 -14.25 -21.28 -27.11
CA PRO A 512 -13.97 -22.66 -26.69
C PRO A 512 -12.50 -22.94 -26.39
N GLU A 513 -11.57 -22.43 -27.20
CA GLU A 513 -10.13 -22.59 -26.95
C GLU A 513 -9.71 -21.94 -25.63
N TRP A 514 -10.25 -20.75 -25.33
CA TRP A 514 -9.98 -20.05 -24.08
C TRP A 514 -10.53 -20.81 -22.88
N GLU A 515 -11.78 -21.28 -22.95
CA GLU A 515 -12.40 -22.06 -21.86
C GLU A 515 -11.66 -23.38 -21.60
N ILE A 516 -11.28 -24.10 -22.66
CA ILE A 516 -10.52 -25.35 -22.56
C ILE A 516 -9.15 -25.11 -21.94
N ALA A 517 -8.44 -24.06 -22.38
CA ALA A 517 -7.15 -23.70 -21.82
C ALA A 517 -7.25 -23.29 -20.33
N ALA A 518 -8.23 -22.45 -19.98
CA ALA A 518 -8.44 -21.98 -18.61
C ALA A 518 -8.82 -23.11 -17.64
N ARG A 519 -9.56 -24.11 -18.11
CA ARG A 519 -9.98 -25.27 -17.31
C ARG A 519 -8.83 -26.26 -17.05
N GLY A 520 -7.86 -26.33 -17.97
CA GLY A 520 -6.77 -27.29 -17.91
C GLY A 520 -7.26 -28.74 -18.09
N SER A 521 -6.70 -29.68 -17.32
CA SER A 521 -7.02 -31.11 -17.41
C SER A 521 -8.32 -31.53 -16.69
N GLN A 522 -9.07 -30.58 -16.14
CA GLN A 522 -10.23 -30.87 -15.30
C GLN A 522 -11.44 -31.30 -16.14
N VAL A 523 -12.13 -32.35 -15.69
CA VAL A 523 -13.35 -32.87 -16.33
C VAL A 523 -14.58 -32.25 -15.66
N PRO A 524 -15.52 -31.64 -16.40
CA PRO A 524 -16.69 -31.01 -15.81
C PRO A 524 -17.64 -32.04 -15.19
N ALA A 525 -17.91 -31.93 -13.89
CA ALA A 525 -19.07 -32.54 -13.25
C ALA A 525 -20.31 -31.67 -13.52
N ASP A 526 -21.49 -32.29 -13.59
CA ASP A 526 -22.74 -31.53 -13.70
C ASP A 526 -23.00 -30.79 -12.37
N ASP A 527 -23.38 -29.51 -12.46
CA ASP A 527 -23.77 -28.61 -11.37
C ASP A 527 -22.68 -28.06 -10.41
N GLU A 528 -21.39 -28.22 -10.69
CA GLU A 528 -20.31 -27.63 -9.88
C GLU A 528 -19.56 -26.48 -10.59
N ILE A 529 -19.25 -25.41 -9.85
CA ILE A 529 -18.38 -24.33 -10.37
C ILE A 529 -16.94 -24.80 -10.32
N ILE A 530 -16.29 -24.83 -11.48
CA ILE A 530 -14.90 -25.23 -11.65
C ILE A 530 -14.06 -23.99 -11.98
N TYR A 531 -13.07 -23.72 -11.15
CA TYR A 531 -12.06 -22.70 -11.37
C TYR A 531 -10.81 -23.34 -12.01
N PRO A 532 -9.86 -22.55 -12.55
CA PRO A 532 -8.60 -23.09 -13.07
C PRO A 532 -7.80 -23.95 -12.08
N TRP A 533 -8.00 -23.75 -10.77
CA TRP A 533 -7.33 -24.47 -9.69
C TRP A 533 -8.14 -25.60 -9.04
N GLY A 534 -9.36 -25.89 -9.51
CA GLY A 534 -10.21 -26.93 -8.91
C GLY A 534 -11.61 -26.43 -8.56
N THR A 535 -12.26 -27.17 -7.67
CA THR A 535 -13.54 -26.78 -7.07
C THR A 535 -13.31 -26.01 -5.78
N GLY A 536 -14.21 -25.08 -5.47
CA GLY A 536 -14.09 -24.19 -4.31
C GLY A 536 -13.28 -22.92 -4.56
N TRP A 537 -13.73 -21.84 -3.92
CA TRP A 537 -13.11 -20.53 -4.03
C TRP A 537 -11.76 -20.48 -3.31
N LYS A 538 -10.73 -19.98 -4.00
CA LYS A 538 -9.38 -19.78 -3.44
C LYS A 538 -8.93 -18.35 -3.70
N ALA A 539 -9.15 -17.47 -2.72
CA ALA A 539 -8.86 -16.03 -2.82
C ALA A 539 -7.40 -15.70 -3.17
N THR A 540 -6.44 -16.62 -2.92
CA THR A 540 -5.01 -16.40 -3.21
C THR A 540 -4.59 -16.85 -4.62
N SER A 541 -5.52 -17.33 -5.44
CA SER A 541 -5.25 -17.89 -6.79
C SER A 541 -5.82 -17.03 -7.92
N VAL A 542 -6.36 -15.84 -7.62
CA VAL A 542 -6.87 -14.90 -8.62
C VAL A 542 -6.82 -13.48 -8.08
N ASN A 543 -6.64 -12.51 -8.97
CA ASN A 543 -6.85 -11.11 -8.67
C ASN A 543 -8.30 -10.72 -9.00
N TYR A 544 -9.09 -10.29 -8.00
CA TYR A 544 -10.53 -10.07 -8.13
C TYR A 544 -10.97 -8.83 -7.35
N GLU A 545 -12.18 -8.32 -7.63
CA GLU A 545 -12.77 -7.20 -6.89
C GLU A 545 -12.99 -7.60 -5.42
N GLY A 546 -12.25 -6.97 -4.50
CA GLY A 546 -12.20 -7.35 -3.08
C GLY A 546 -10.93 -8.12 -2.67
N PHE A 547 -10.04 -8.43 -3.61
CA PHE A 547 -8.64 -8.71 -3.29
C PHE A 547 -7.95 -7.43 -2.85
N THR A 548 -6.85 -7.54 -2.10
CA THR A 548 -6.03 -6.39 -1.64
C THR A 548 -5.62 -5.44 -2.78
N ILE A 549 -5.62 -5.92 -4.03
CA ILE A 549 -5.12 -5.21 -5.21
C ILE A 549 -6.29 -5.00 -6.18
N GLU A 550 -6.67 -3.75 -6.42
CA GLU A 550 -7.79 -3.41 -7.33
C GLU A 550 -7.35 -3.11 -8.78
N HIS A 551 -6.07 -3.35 -9.10
CA HIS A 551 -5.47 -3.12 -10.42
C HIS A 551 -4.83 -4.40 -10.97
N PRO A 552 -4.55 -4.50 -12.29
CA PRO A 552 -3.81 -5.62 -12.85
C PRO A 552 -2.49 -5.88 -12.10
N VAL A 553 -2.16 -7.16 -11.91
CA VAL A 553 -0.92 -7.59 -11.25
C VAL A 553 0.09 -8.07 -12.29
N PHE A 554 1.38 -7.99 -11.95
CA PHE A 554 2.45 -8.43 -12.83
C PHE A 554 2.32 -9.91 -13.19
N CYS A 555 2.61 -10.22 -14.45
CA CYS A 555 2.53 -11.58 -14.96
C CYS A 555 3.42 -12.55 -14.16
N GLY A 556 2.86 -13.72 -13.82
CA GLY A 556 3.54 -14.76 -13.05
C GLY A 556 3.62 -14.53 -11.54
N ILE A 557 2.94 -13.52 -10.99
CA ILE A 557 2.82 -13.37 -9.53
C ILE A 557 1.80 -14.33 -8.92
N ILE A 558 0.68 -14.58 -9.59
CA ILE A 558 -0.32 -15.51 -9.05
C ILE A 558 0.00 -16.91 -9.61
N PRO A 559 0.23 -17.90 -8.73
CA PRO A 559 0.69 -19.24 -9.12
C PRO A 559 -0.40 -20.09 -9.79
#